data_AF-A0A1F8ETT2-F1
#
_entry.id   AF-A0A1F8ETT2-F1
#
_cell.length_a   1.000
_cell.length_b   1.000
_cell.length_c   1.000
_cell.angle_alpha   90.00
_cell.angle_beta   90.00
_cell.angle_gamma   90.00
#
_symmetry.space_group_name_H-M   'P 1'
#
loop_
_entity.id
_entity.type
_entity.pdbx_description
1 polymer ?
#
loop_
_entity_poly.entity_id
_entity_poly.type
_entity_poly.pdbx_seq_one_letter_code
_entity_poly.pdbx_strand_id
1 'polypeptide(L)'
;MSKVPAHWNEITKAVNLRNRRGSGTLILGNGDIKTLAEAREKSKQTGADGVMIGRGAFGKPWFFDNRLSEEEIPIEKRLKVMTEHSELFEKVFNSPSPQSSPTRGEEIKRKNFSVMKKHFKAYVSGFSGASELRAKLMNTNSSENAAEIVRSFFV
;
A
#
# COMPACT_ATOMS: atom_id res chain seq x y z
N MET A 1 13.08 12.18 1.13
CA MET A 1 13.20 10.89 1.84
C MET A 1 14.11 11.08 3.04
N SER A 2 13.97 10.26 4.10
CA SER A 2 14.99 10.22 5.16
C SER A 2 16.34 9.93 4.51
N LYS A 3 17.39 10.64 4.95
CA LYS A 3 18.76 10.44 4.46
C LYS A 3 19.41 9.20 5.05
N VAL A 4 18.78 8.57 6.04
CA VAL A 4 19.31 7.44 6.80
C VAL A 4 18.25 6.35 7.05
N PRO A 5 18.66 5.09 7.25
CA PRO A 5 17.77 3.98 7.59
C PRO A 5 16.99 4.20 8.89
N ALA A 6 15.84 3.55 9.03
CA ALA A 6 15.09 3.54 10.29
C ALA A 6 15.91 2.96 11.46
N HIS A 7 16.01 3.71 12.55
CA HIS A 7 16.72 3.35 13.78
C HIS A 7 15.83 2.53 14.72
N TRP A 8 15.76 1.22 14.51
CA TRP A 8 14.91 0.32 15.29
C TRP A 8 15.34 0.13 16.75
N ASN A 9 16.57 0.50 17.10
CA ASN A 9 17.04 0.54 18.48
C ASN A 9 16.25 1.56 19.35
N GLU A 10 15.70 2.62 18.75
CA GLU A 10 14.85 3.57 19.47
C GLU A 10 13.51 2.93 19.89
N ILE A 11 13.00 1.98 19.10
CA ILE A 11 11.81 1.19 19.45
C ILE A 11 12.12 0.31 20.68
N THR A 12 13.27 -0.36 20.72
CA THR A 12 13.70 -1.14 21.89
C THR A 12 13.77 -0.27 23.16
N LYS A 13 14.28 0.96 23.06
CA LYS A 13 14.32 1.89 24.20
C LYS A 13 12.90 2.24 24.70
N ALA A 14 11.97 2.49 23.79
CA ALA A 14 10.58 2.76 24.12
C ALA A 14 9.91 1.55 24.79
N VAL A 15 10.13 0.33 24.27
CA VAL A 15 9.65 -0.93 24.86
C VAL A 15 10.19 -1.11 26.27
N ASN A 16 11.49 -0.91 26.47
CA ASN A 16 12.13 -1.02 27.78
C ASN A 16 11.57 0.01 28.77
N LEU A 17 11.27 1.23 28.33
CA LEU A 17 10.63 2.25 29.16
C LEU A 17 9.21 1.82 29.57
N ARG A 18 8.38 1.37 28.62
CA ARG A 18 7.02 0.86 28.87
C ARG A 18 7.04 -0.26 29.91
N ASN A 19 7.95 -1.22 29.75
CA ASN A 19 8.10 -2.36 30.65
C ASN A 19 8.53 -1.92 32.06
N ARG A 20 9.52 -1.03 32.19
CA ARG A 20 9.96 -0.50 33.50
C ARG A 20 8.85 0.25 34.24
N ARG A 21 7.93 0.89 33.52
CA ARG A 21 6.79 1.60 34.12
C ARG A 21 5.61 0.67 34.44
N GLY A 22 5.68 -0.61 34.06
CA GLY A 22 4.54 -1.54 34.16
C GLY A 22 3.31 -1.08 33.36
N SER A 23 3.52 -0.28 32.31
CA SER A 23 2.41 0.26 31.51
C SER A 23 1.90 -0.76 30.51
N GLY A 24 0.58 -0.86 30.32
CA GLY A 24 -0.07 -1.68 29.30
C GLY A 24 -0.11 -1.06 27.89
N THR A 25 0.57 0.08 27.68
CA THR A 25 0.61 0.74 26.37
C THR A 25 1.20 -0.19 25.30
N LEU A 26 0.53 -0.30 24.15
CA LEU A 26 1.02 -1.02 22.98
C LEU A 26 2.03 -0.17 22.19
N ILE A 27 3.14 -0.78 21.79
CA ILE A 27 4.19 -0.17 20.99
C ILE A 27 4.28 -0.89 19.65
N LEU A 28 4.01 -0.16 18.57
CA LEU A 28 4.17 -0.64 17.21
C LEU A 28 5.43 0.00 16.59
N GLY A 29 6.37 -0.82 16.15
CA GLY A 29 7.54 -0.35 15.41
C GLY A 29 7.16 0.06 13.98
N ASN A 30 7.81 1.08 13.42
CA ASN A 30 7.56 1.53 12.05
C ASN A 30 8.87 1.98 11.39
N GLY A 31 9.08 1.59 10.14
CA GLY A 31 10.16 2.12 9.31
C GLY A 31 10.84 1.08 8.44
N ASP A 32 10.88 1.36 7.15
CA ASP A 32 11.64 0.65 6.10
C ASP A 32 11.42 -0.86 5.97
N ILE A 33 10.29 -1.38 6.48
CA ILE A 33 9.90 -2.78 6.32
C ILE A 33 9.42 -3.05 4.90
N LYS A 34 9.95 -4.12 4.29
CA LYS A 34 9.65 -4.55 2.92
C LYS A 34 8.90 -5.87 2.83
N THR A 35 8.94 -6.70 3.86
CA THR A 35 8.27 -8.01 3.88
C THR A 35 7.65 -8.31 5.23
N LEU A 36 6.67 -9.22 5.28
CA LEU A 36 6.12 -9.72 6.55
C LEU A 36 7.16 -10.45 7.40
N ALA A 37 8.08 -11.17 6.77
CA ALA A 37 9.16 -11.85 7.47
C ALA A 37 10.05 -10.85 8.22
N GLU A 38 10.45 -9.77 7.54
CA GLU A 38 11.20 -8.67 8.16
C GLU A 38 10.40 -8.03 9.30
N ALA A 39 9.09 -7.77 9.09
CA ALA A 39 8.22 -7.21 10.12
C ALA A 39 8.22 -8.06 11.40
N ARG A 40 8.03 -9.38 11.25
CA ARG A 40 8.00 -10.33 12.38
C ARG A 40 9.33 -10.37 13.10
N GLU A 41 10.43 -10.44 12.36
CA GLU A 41 11.76 -10.50 12.93
C GLU A 41 12.08 -9.21 13.71
N LYS A 42 11.79 -8.03 13.15
CA LYS A 42 12.02 -6.77 13.86
C LYS A 42 11.13 -6.58 15.08
N SER A 43 9.88 -7.03 15.03
CA SER A 43 8.99 -7.03 16.20
C SER A 43 9.59 -7.88 17.33
N LYS A 44 10.05 -9.09 16.99
CA LYS A 44 10.69 -10.02 17.92
C LYS A 44 11.97 -9.45 18.52
N GLN A 45 12.86 -8.90 17.69
CA GLN A 45 14.14 -8.33 18.13
C GLN A 45 13.97 -7.14 19.07
N THR A 46 12.95 -6.30 18.85
CA THR A 46 12.73 -5.08 19.65
C THR A 46 11.83 -5.29 20.86
N GLY A 47 11.07 -6.39 20.90
CA GLY A 47 10.01 -6.61 21.89
C GLY A 47 8.78 -5.73 21.65
N ALA A 48 8.64 -5.14 20.46
CA ALA A 48 7.45 -4.39 20.08
C ALA A 48 6.25 -5.33 19.92
N ASP A 49 5.05 -4.83 20.26
CA ASP A 49 3.81 -5.61 20.21
C ASP A 49 3.31 -5.82 18.77
N GLY A 50 3.90 -5.10 17.81
CA GLY A 50 3.67 -5.29 16.39
C GLY A 50 4.45 -4.30 15.54
N VAL A 51 4.12 -4.29 14.26
CA VAL A 51 4.77 -3.45 13.26
C VAL A 51 3.73 -2.77 12.39
N MET A 52 3.89 -1.46 12.22
CA MET A 52 3.12 -0.67 11.26
C MET A 52 3.86 -0.65 9.91
N ILE A 53 3.09 -0.87 8.84
CA ILE A 53 3.58 -0.90 7.46
C ILE A 53 3.01 0.29 6.71
N GLY A 54 3.88 1.14 6.18
CA GLY A 54 3.50 2.24 5.30
C GLY A 54 3.78 1.91 3.83
N ARG A 55 4.85 2.51 3.30
CA ARG A 55 5.23 2.42 1.88
C ARG A 55 5.45 0.99 1.37
N GLY A 56 5.84 0.06 2.24
CA GLY A 56 6.04 -1.35 1.87
C GLY A 56 4.81 -2.02 1.27
N ALA A 57 3.60 -1.59 1.65
CA ALA A 57 2.34 -2.14 1.14
C ALA A 57 1.83 -1.46 -0.15
N PHE A 58 2.47 -0.38 -0.62
CA PHE A 58 1.99 0.35 -1.79
C PHE A 58 2.18 -0.48 -3.06
N GLY A 59 1.11 -0.65 -3.84
CA GLY A 59 1.13 -1.49 -5.04
C GLY A 59 1.15 -2.99 -4.75
N LYS A 60 1.03 -3.38 -3.47
CA LYS A 60 1.08 -4.76 -2.98
C LYS A 60 -0.09 -5.04 -2.04
N PRO A 61 -1.34 -5.09 -2.53
CA PRO A 61 -2.49 -5.37 -1.66
C PRO A 61 -2.41 -6.73 -0.98
N TRP A 62 -1.64 -7.66 -1.54
CA TRP A 62 -1.28 -8.96 -0.94
C TRP A 62 -0.16 -8.89 0.11
N PHE A 63 0.38 -7.71 0.47
CA PHE A 63 1.49 -7.61 1.42
C PHE A 63 1.23 -8.38 2.72
N PHE A 64 -0.02 -8.43 3.18
CA PHE A 64 -0.41 -9.10 4.42
C PHE A 64 -0.84 -10.56 4.24
N ASP A 65 -0.85 -11.09 3.00
CA ASP A 65 -1.13 -12.49 2.72
C ASP A 65 0.16 -13.31 2.83
N ASN A 66 0.24 -14.18 3.84
CA ASN A 66 1.40 -15.02 4.10
C ASN A 66 1.50 -16.24 3.18
N ARG A 67 0.53 -16.44 2.27
CA ARG A 67 0.49 -17.57 1.33
C ARG A 67 1.07 -17.24 -0.04
N LEU A 68 1.34 -15.97 -0.31
CA LEU A 68 1.81 -15.50 -1.61
C LEU A 68 3.22 -14.91 -1.46
N SER A 69 4.18 -15.39 -2.24
CA SER A 69 5.42 -14.65 -2.46
C SER A 69 5.19 -13.58 -3.53
N GLU A 70 5.78 -12.40 -3.35
CA GLU A 70 5.63 -11.30 -4.31
C GLU A 70 6.24 -11.66 -5.67
N GLU A 71 7.32 -12.43 -5.63
CA GLU A 71 8.04 -12.94 -6.80
C GLU A 71 7.19 -13.89 -7.63
N GLU A 72 6.17 -14.53 -7.02
CA GLU A 72 5.26 -15.46 -7.68
C GLU A 72 4.09 -14.77 -8.38
N ILE A 73 3.93 -13.45 -8.21
CA ILE A 73 2.76 -12.74 -8.74
C ILE A 73 3.02 -12.30 -10.18
N PRO A 74 2.28 -12.86 -11.16
CA PRO A 74 2.47 -12.46 -12.55
C PRO A 74 2.16 -10.98 -12.74
N ILE A 75 2.88 -10.34 -13.66
CA ILE A 75 2.67 -8.93 -14.01
C ILE A 75 1.22 -8.68 -14.42
N GLU A 76 0.62 -9.60 -15.17
CA GLU A 76 -0.79 -9.54 -15.57
C GLU A 76 -1.73 -9.47 -14.36
N LYS A 77 -1.55 -10.35 -13.36
CA LYS A 77 -2.33 -10.32 -12.12
C LYS A 77 -2.14 -9.01 -11.37
N ARG A 78 -0.91 -8.50 -11.29
CA ARG A 78 -0.62 -7.22 -10.64
C ARG A 78 -1.31 -6.04 -11.35
N LEU A 79 -1.29 -5.99 -12.67
CA LEU A 79 -1.93 -4.92 -13.44
C LEU A 79 -3.45 -5.05 -13.41
N LYS A 80 -4.01 -6.27 -13.39
CA LYS A 80 -5.45 -6.49 -13.17
C LYS A 80 -5.91 -5.97 -11.81
N VAL A 81 -5.15 -6.25 -10.75
CA VAL A 81 -5.47 -5.70 -9.42
C VAL A 81 -5.35 -4.18 -9.38
N MET A 82 -4.41 -3.59 -10.13
CA MET A 82 -4.33 -2.14 -10.29
C MET A 82 -5.60 -1.57 -10.94
N THR A 83 -6.14 -2.20 -11.99
CA THR A 83 -7.37 -1.75 -12.64
C THR A 83 -8.59 -1.92 -11.74
N GLU A 84 -8.69 -3.05 -11.02
CA GLU A 84 -9.74 -3.26 -10.00
C GLU A 84 -9.69 -2.18 -8.90
N HIS A 85 -8.48 -1.82 -8.44
CA HIS A 85 -8.31 -0.74 -7.46
C HIS A 85 -8.76 0.62 -8.00
N SER A 86 -8.50 0.91 -9.29
CA SER A 86 -9.02 2.12 -9.95
C SER A 86 -10.54 2.15 -10.02
N GLU A 87 -11.18 1.03 -10.38
CA GLU A 87 -12.64 0.95 -10.42
C GLU A 87 -13.26 1.12 -9.03
N LEU A 88 -12.68 0.48 -8.00
CA LEU A 88 -13.12 0.63 -6.62
C LEU A 88 -12.98 2.08 -6.14
N PHE A 89 -11.89 2.76 -6.52
CA PHE A 89 -11.72 4.18 -6.20
C PHE A 89 -12.88 5.02 -6.75
N GLU A 90 -13.26 4.82 -8.02
CA GLU A 90 -14.38 5.57 -8.61
C GLU A 90 -15.73 5.18 -7.99
N LYS A 91 -15.95 3.89 -7.71
CA LYS A 91 -17.17 3.43 -7.03
C LYS A 91 -17.32 4.02 -5.63
N VAL A 92 -16.23 4.17 -4.89
CA VAL A 92 -16.25 4.69 -3.51
C VAL A 92 -16.31 6.21 -3.46
N PHE A 93 -15.55 6.90 -4.33
CA PHE A 93 -15.39 8.35 -4.26
C PHE A 93 -16.15 9.13 -5.33
N ASN A 94 -16.55 8.52 -6.45
CA ASN A 94 -17.19 9.22 -7.57
C ASN A 94 -18.63 8.78 -7.83
N SER A 95 -19.03 7.56 -7.45
CA SER A 95 -20.44 7.16 -7.53
C SER A 95 -21.28 7.90 -6.49
N PRO A 96 -22.52 8.30 -6.84
CA PRO A 96 -23.53 8.70 -5.88
C PRO A 96 -24.00 7.44 -5.13
N SER A 97 -23.19 6.91 -4.22
CA SER A 97 -23.55 5.72 -3.45
C SER A 97 -24.29 6.10 -2.16
N PRO A 98 -25.51 5.57 -1.91
CA PRO A 98 -26.17 5.65 -0.60
C PRO A 98 -25.50 4.76 0.46
N GLN A 99 -24.40 4.07 0.14
CA GLN A 99 -23.68 3.12 0.99
C GLN A 99 -22.32 3.61 1.49
N SER A 100 -22.14 4.93 1.58
CA SER A 100 -21.18 5.48 2.53
C SER A 100 -21.64 5.12 3.95
N SER A 101 -21.26 3.94 4.44
CA SER A 101 -21.55 3.55 5.82
C SER A 101 -21.00 4.63 6.76
N PRO A 102 -21.86 5.23 7.60
CA PRO A 102 -21.58 6.45 8.33
C PRO A 102 -20.79 6.11 9.58
N THR A 103 -19.51 5.78 9.44
CA THR A 103 -18.60 6.01 10.56
C THR A 103 -18.33 7.51 10.60
N ARG A 104 -19.25 8.21 11.29
CA ARG A 104 -19.19 9.65 11.63
C ARG A 104 -19.81 10.65 10.66
N GLY A 105 -21.00 10.42 10.11
CA GLY A 105 -21.87 11.49 9.58
C GLY A 105 -21.30 12.44 8.51
N GLU A 106 -20.13 12.15 7.95
CA GLU A 106 -19.44 12.97 6.97
C GLU A 106 -19.76 12.45 5.57
N GLU A 107 -20.21 13.35 4.70
CA GLU A 107 -20.37 13.09 3.27
C GLU A 107 -19.00 12.69 2.67
N ILE A 108 -18.95 11.56 1.96
CA ILE A 108 -17.74 11.18 1.22
C ILE A 108 -17.53 12.20 0.11
N LYS A 109 -16.60 13.14 0.31
CA LYS A 109 -16.23 14.12 -0.71
C LYS A 109 -15.70 13.41 -1.94
N ARG A 110 -16.20 13.83 -3.11
CA ARG A 110 -15.68 13.38 -4.40
C ARG A 110 -14.18 13.62 -4.51
N LYS A 111 -13.46 12.65 -5.08
CA LYS A 111 -12.01 12.74 -5.25
C LYS A 111 -11.63 12.67 -6.72
N ASN A 112 -10.73 13.56 -7.13
CA ASN A 112 -10.20 13.55 -8.48
C ASN A 112 -9.43 12.24 -8.76
N PHE A 113 -9.66 11.63 -9.93
CA PHE A 113 -9.00 10.38 -10.34
C PHE A 113 -7.47 10.46 -10.36
N SER A 114 -6.89 11.66 -10.49
CA SER A 114 -5.44 11.89 -10.40
C SER A 114 -4.80 11.33 -9.12
N VAL A 115 -5.57 11.12 -8.04
CA VAL A 115 -5.12 10.41 -6.84
C VAL A 115 -4.59 9.00 -7.18
N MET A 116 -5.14 8.33 -8.18
CA MET A 116 -4.70 6.99 -8.61
C MET A 116 -3.31 6.99 -9.24
N LYS A 117 -2.84 8.11 -9.79
CA LYS A 117 -1.53 8.22 -10.44
C LYS A 117 -0.38 7.87 -9.47
N LYS A 118 -0.53 8.21 -8.17
CA LYS A 118 0.45 7.82 -7.14
C LYS A 118 0.51 6.31 -6.92
N HIS A 119 -0.61 5.61 -7.12
CA HIS A 119 -0.70 4.15 -6.97
C HIS A 119 -0.16 3.44 -8.22
N PHE A 120 -0.42 3.97 -9.43
CA PHE A 120 0.14 3.41 -10.66
C PHE A 120 1.66 3.33 -10.63
N LYS A 121 2.34 4.33 -10.06
CA LYS A 121 3.79 4.27 -9.87
C LYS A 121 4.25 3.05 -9.06
N ALA A 122 3.48 2.62 -8.08
CA ALA A 122 3.80 1.47 -7.24
C ALA A 122 3.53 0.15 -7.96
N TYR A 123 2.34 -0.02 -8.57
CA TYR A 123 1.98 -1.21 -9.34
C TYR A 123 2.85 -1.41 -10.58
N VAL A 124 3.17 -0.32 -11.27
CA VAL A 124 3.88 -0.33 -12.55
C VAL A 124 5.37 -0.08 -12.32
N SER A 125 6.06 -1.04 -11.72
CA SER A 125 7.50 -0.94 -11.42
C SER A 125 8.22 -2.29 -11.44
N GLY A 126 9.51 -2.29 -11.78
CA GLY A 126 10.38 -3.48 -11.68
C GLY A 126 10.21 -4.54 -12.77
N PHE A 127 9.73 -4.18 -13.97
CA PHE A 127 9.62 -5.09 -15.12
C PHE A 127 9.87 -4.35 -16.45
N SER A 128 10.16 -5.10 -17.52
CA SER A 128 10.34 -4.55 -18.87
C SER A 128 9.06 -3.85 -19.36
N GLY A 129 9.19 -2.71 -20.05
CA GLY A 129 8.05 -1.92 -20.52
C GLY A 129 7.31 -1.10 -19.44
N ALA A 130 7.65 -1.26 -18.16
CA ALA A 130 6.96 -0.55 -17.07
C ALA A 130 7.02 0.98 -17.21
N SER A 131 8.12 1.53 -17.73
CA SER A 131 8.25 2.99 -17.88
C SER A 131 7.27 3.55 -18.92
N GLU A 132 7.18 2.88 -20.08
CA GLU A 132 6.28 3.28 -21.17
C GLU A 132 4.81 3.14 -20.75
N LEU A 133 4.46 1.98 -20.16
CA LEU A 133 3.11 1.75 -19.65
C LEU A 133 2.72 2.81 -18.61
N ARG A 134 3.62 3.13 -17.68
CA ARG A 134 3.38 4.16 -16.67
C ARG A 134 3.16 5.54 -17.30
N ALA A 135 3.93 5.91 -18.32
CA ALA A 135 3.76 7.19 -19.02
C ALA A 135 2.37 7.31 -19.65
N LYS A 136 1.87 6.24 -20.29
CA LYS A 136 0.50 6.18 -20.81
C LYS A 136 -0.54 6.34 -19.69
N LEU A 137 -0.38 5.61 -18.59
CA LEU A 137 -1.27 5.67 -17.42
C LEU A 137 -1.28 7.02 -16.68
N MET A 138 -0.20 7.80 -16.73
CA MET A 138 -0.18 9.15 -16.12
C MET A 138 -1.12 10.14 -16.82
N ASN A 139 -1.51 9.86 -18.07
CA ASN A 139 -2.40 10.71 -18.86
C ASN A 139 -3.88 10.29 -18.77
N THR A 140 -4.22 9.24 -18.02
CA THR A 140 -5.63 8.83 -17.85
C THR A 140 -6.35 9.57 -16.74
N ASN A 141 -7.67 9.63 -16.88
CA ASN A 141 -8.58 10.32 -15.96
C ASN A 141 -9.77 9.45 -15.49
N SER A 142 -9.81 8.17 -15.85
CA SER A 142 -10.86 7.20 -15.47
C SER A 142 -10.29 5.79 -15.33
N SER A 143 -10.99 4.91 -14.60
CA SER A 143 -10.61 3.51 -14.47
C SER A 143 -10.72 2.76 -15.79
N GLU A 144 -11.72 3.12 -16.61
CA GLU A 144 -11.94 2.54 -17.94
C GLU A 144 -10.75 2.75 -18.87
N ASN A 145 -10.27 4.00 -19.02
CA ASN A 145 -9.10 4.29 -19.85
C ASN A 145 -7.84 3.61 -19.31
N ALA A 146 -7.70 3.49 -17.98
CA ALA A 146 -6.59 2.76 -17.39
C ALA A 146 -6.64 1.25 -17.74
N ALA A 147 -7.83 0.65 -17.72
CA ALA A 147 -8.03 -0.75 -18.10
C ALA A 147 -7.78 -1.01 -19.59
N GLU A 148 -8.16 -0.10 -20.48
CA GLU A 148 -7.84 -0.17 -21.91
C GLU A 148 -6.34 -0.15 -22.19
N ILE A 149 -5.61 0.74 -21.52
CA ILE A 149 -4.15 0.84 -21.65
C ILE A 149 -3.48 -0.44 -21.17
N VAL A 150 -3.95 -1.02 -20.05
CA VAL A 150 -3.43 -2.30 -19.54
C VAL A 150 -3.74 -3.44 -20.49
N ARG A 151 -4.95 -3.54 -21.04
CA ARG A 151 -5.30 -4.56 -22.05
C ARG A 151 -4.38 -4.47 -23.27
N SER A 152 -4.16 -3.25 -23.77
CA SER A 152 -3.31 -3.00 -24.94
C SER A 152 -1.82 -3.25 -24.69
N PHE A 153 -1.39 -3.43 -23.43
CA PHE A 153 0.00 -3.74 -23.09
C PHE A 153 0.33 -5.23 -23.28
N PHE A 154 -0.68 -6.10 -23.29
CA PHE A 154 -0.52 -7.55 -23.42
C PHE A 154 -0.87 -8.09 -24.82
N VAL A 155 -1.28 -7.20 -25.73
CA VAL A 155 -1.51 -7.50 -27.16
C VAL A 155 -0.26 -7.13 -27.94
#